data_AF-A0A6P1MPA1-F1
#
_entry.id   AF-A0A6P1MPA1-F1
#
_cell.length_a   1.000
_cell.length_b   1.000
_cell.length_c   1.000
_cell.angle_alpha   90.00
_cell.angle_beta   90.00
_cell.angle_gamma   90.00
#
_symmetry.space_group_name_H-M   'P 1'
#
loop_
_entity.id
_entity.type
_entity.pdbx_description
1 polymer ?
#
loop_
_entity_poly.entity_id
_entity_poly.type
_entity_poly.pdbx_seq_one_letter_code
_entity_poly.pdbx_strand_id
1 'polypeptide(L)'
;MANLVDERFKVGDAVRYEVEINTTFTKQSTWDNVIQAVGAGPSLIINGQITANGQAEQFFENKINVGKAARTFIGAGADGKVRIGTINSATIKEAAEVCQNLGLINAMCLDGGGSIALYHDGKSISSGRNVNNAVGFIYSNGAELIKSSRIKVQVDGINTDFEAYNIGGNNYFKLRDIAMAVKDTDKKFDVSWDNERKAINLLSKTPYTAIGGELNSSDGTAKAISSTSPKIYVDGESKPLTAYNIGGNNYFKLREVAELFDIKVDYDNSSKTIILNTR
;
A
#
# COMPACT_ATOMS: atom_id res chain seq x y z
N MET A 1 -18.31 -31.88 20.34
CA MET A 1 -17.15 -32.56 19.74
C MET A 1 -16.47 -31.56 18.83
N ALA A 2 -15.25 -31.13 19.15
CA ALA A 2 -14.46 -30.33 18.22
C ALA A 2 -13.96 -31.29 17.13
N ASN A 3 -14.57 -31.21 15.95
CA ASN A 3 -14.15 -32.05 14.82
C ASN A 3 -12.75 -31.60 14.40
N LEU A 4 -11.79 -32.52 14.46
CA LEU A 4 -10.39 -32.23 14.18
C LEU A 4 -10.22 -31.89 12.70
N VAL A 5 -9.30 -30.97 12.40
CA VAL A 5 -9.01 -30.50 11.03
C VAL A 5 -8.68 -31.69 10.11
N ASP A 6 -7.94 -32.67 10.63
CA ASP A 6 -7.49 -33.87 9.93
C ASP A 6 -8.63 -34.83 9.54
N GLU A 7 -9.81 -34.68 10.14
CA GLU A 7 -11.02 -35.44 9.80
C GLU A 7 -11.87 -34.75 8.73
N ARG A 8 -11.67 -33.44 8.53
CA ARG A 8 -12.44 -32.61 7.59
C ARG A 8 -11.73 -32.39 6.26
N PHE A 9 -10.41 -32.40 6.26
CA PHE A 9 -9.60 -32.12 5.08
C PHE A 9 -8.56 -33.22 4.89
N LYS A 10 -8.40 -33.66 3.65
CA LYS A 10 -7.34 -34.57 3.21
C LYS A 10 -6.32 -33.82 2.39
N VAL A 11 -5.10 -34.37 2.35
CA VAL A 11 -4.06 -33.87 1.44
C VAL A 11 -4.60 -33.92 0.00
N GLY A 12 -4.67 -32.75 -0.65
CA GLY A 12 -5.22 -32.60 -2.00
C GLY A 12 -6.59 -31.93 -2.07
N ASP A 13 -7.26 -31.69 -0.94
CA ASP A 13 -8.56 -31.02 -0.93
C ASP A 13 -8.43 -29.54 -1.33
N ALA A 14 -9.32 -29.10 -2.22
CA ALA A 14 -9.50 -27.69 -2.52
C ALA A 14 -10.34 -27.03 -1.43
N VAL A 15 -9.81 -25.97 -0.82
CA VAL A 15 -10.49 -25.21 0.23
C VAL A 15 -10.75 -23.78 -0.24
N ARG A 16 -11.88 -23.22 0.20
CA ARG A 16 -12.21 -21.80 0.04
C ARG A 16 -12.28 -21.17 1.43
N TYR A 17 -11.67 -20.00 1.56
CA TYR A 17 -11.89 -19.14 2.72
C TYR A 17 -12.58 -17.86 2.25
N GLU A 18 -13.47 -17.35 3.09
CA GLU A 18 -14.10 -16.05 2.92
C GLU A 18 -13.96 -15.31 4.25
N VAL A 19 -13.72 -14.01 4.18
CA VAL A 19 -13.64 -13.14 5.36
C VAL A 19 -14.89 -12.28 5.37
N GLU A 20 -15.72 -12.48 6.38
CA GLU A 20 -16.89 -11.65 6.63
C GLU A 20 -16.60 -10.70 7.79
N ILE A 21 -16.64 -9.39 7.51
CA ILE A 21 -16.46 -8.34 8.51
C ILE A 21 -17.83 -7.88 8.99
N ASN A 22 -18.16 -8.24 10.23
CA ASN A 22 -19.39 -7.81 10.90
C ASN A 22 -19.18 -6.47 11.61
N THR A 23 -19.97 -5.46 11.24
CA THR A 23 -19.77 -4.08 11.71
C THR A 23 -20.92 -3.61 12.59
N THR A 24 -20.60 -3.02 13.76
CA THR A 24 -21.62 -2.44 14.66
C THR A 24 -21.86 -0.95 14.43
N PHE A 25 -20.79 -0.18 14.21
CA PHE A 25 -20.84 1.30 14.16
C PHE A 25 -20.47 1.89 12.80
N THR A 26 -20.17 1.03 11.82
CA THR A 26 -19.84 1.40 10.45
C THR A 26 -20.73 0.62 9.48
N LYS A 27 -20.74 1.02 8.20
CA LYS A 27 -21.36 0.22 7.15
C LYS A 27 -20.38 -0.85 6.71
N GLN A 28 -20.87 -2.05 6.37
CA GLN A 28 -20.02 -3.12 5.83
C GLN A 28 -19.23 -2.65 4.60
N SER A 29 -19.87 -1.90 3.69
CA SER A 29 -19.24 -1.36 2.48
C SER A 29 -18.10 -0.36 2.75
N THR A 30 -18.01 0.20 3.96
CA THR A 30 -16.85 1.04 4.34
C THR A 30 -15.57 0.21 4.35
N TRP A 31 -15.67 -1.07 4.67
CA TRP A 31 -14.52 -1.97 4.79
C TRP A 31 -14.01 -2.49 3.44
N ASP A 32 -14.80 -2.39 2.37
CA ASP A 32 -14.39 -2.80 1.00
C ASP A 32 -13.12 -2.08 0.52
N ASN A 33 -12.85 -0.89 1.07
CA ASN A 33 -11.71 -0.05 0.69
C ASN A 33 -10.63 0.03 1.78
N VAL A 34 -10.84 -0.61 2.94
CA VAL A 34 -9.88 -0.62 4.04
C VAL A 34 -8.74 -1.57 3.69
N ILE A 35 -7.52 -1.04 3.64
CA ILE A 35 -6.31 -1.80 3.30
C ILE A 35 -5.52 -2.23 4.54
N GLN A 36 -5.68 -1.51 5.65
CA GLN A 36 -4.96 -1.73 6.90
C GLN A 36 -5.91 -1.41 8.03
N ALA A 37 -5.95 -2.28 9.03
CA ALA A 37 -6.74 -2.10 10.24
C ALA A 37 -5.95 -2.58 11.45
N VAL A 38 -6.15 -1.91 12.58
CA VAL A 38 -5.61 -2.31 13.87
C VAL A 38 -6.75 -2.40 14.86
N GLY A 39 -6.81 -3.50 15.60
CA GLY A 39 -7.73 -3.68 16.71
C GLY A 39 -6.99 -3.58 18.04
N ALA A 40 -7.56 -2.86 18.99
CA ALA A 40 -7.07 -2.77 20.37
C ALA A 40 -8.27 -2.59 21.31
N GLY A 41 -8.32 -1.50 22.07
CA GLY A 41 -9.46 -1.13 22.90
C GLY A 41 -9.14 -1.00 24.39
N PRO A 42 -10.15 -0.71 25.22
CA PRO A 42 -11.54 -0.46 24.84
C PRO A 42 -11.74 0.79 23.97
N SER A 43 -12.91 0.89 23.31
CA SER A 43 -13.36 2.13 22.71
C SER A 43 -13.52 3.22 23.78
N LEU A 44 -13.10 4.44 23.45
CA LEU A 44 -13.21 5.60 24.33
C LEU A 44 -14.40 6.46 23.91
N ILE A 45 -14.51 6.73 22.61
CA ILE A 45 -15.56 7.55 22.01
C ILE A 45 -15.99 6.91 20.70
N ILE A 46 -17.29 6.79 20.49
CA ILE A 46 -17.89 6.40 19.20
C ILE A 46 -18.95 7.42 18.83
N ASN A 47 -18.85 8.00 17.63
CA ASN A 47 -19.80 8.98 17.10
C ASN A 47 -20.08 10.15 18.07
N GLY A 48 -19.04 10.65 18.74
CA GLY A 48 -19.07 11.75 19.70
C GLY A 48 -19.52 11.36 21.12
N GLN A 49 -19.95 10.12 21.33
CA GLN A 49 -20.41 9.63 22.64
C GLN A 49 -19.32 8.86 23.35
N ILE A 50 -19.10 9.17 24.63
CA ILE A 50 -18.19 8.38 25.48
C ILE A 50 -18.78 6.98 25.66
N THR A 51 -18.03 5.97 25.23
CA THR A 51 -18.39 4.56 25.37
C THR A 51 -17.67 3.94 26.57
N ALA A 52 -16.33 4.00 26.57
CA ALA A 52 -15.44 3.77 27.72
C ALA A 52 -15.81 2.57 28.62
N ASN A 53 -16.32 1.48 28.04
CA ASN A 53 -16.85 0.34 28.77
C ASN A 53 -16.11 -0.94 28.37
N GLY A 54 -14.99 -1.19 29.05
CA GLY A 54 -14.16 -2.37 28.80
C GLY A 54 -14.92 -3.68 28.99
N GLN A 55 -15.79 -3.77 30.00
CA GLN A 55 -16.57 -4.99 30.26
C GLN A 55 -17.54 -5.32 29.11
N ALA A 56 -18.21 -4.32 28.54
CA ALA A 56 -19.06 -4.51 27.37
C ALA A 56 -18.24 -5.00 26.15
N GLU A 57 -16.99 -4.58 26.05
CA GLU A 57 -16.02 -4.99 25.03
C GLU A 57 -15.18 -6.22 25.41
N GLN A 58 -15.63 -7.00 26.42
CA GLN A 58 -15.01 -8.26 26.85
C GLN A 58 -13.59 -8.12 27.45
N PHE A 59 -13.25 -6.94 27.96
CA PHE A 59 -12.10 -6.77 28.85
C PHE A 59 -12.53 -7.07 30.29
N PHE A 60 -11.81 -7.96 30.98
CA PHE A 60 -12.20 -8.41 32.32
C PHE A 60 -11.20 -8.04 33.40
N GLU A 61 -10.01 -7.57 33.04
CA GLU A 61 -8.96 -7.28 34.00
C GLU A 61 -9.19 -5.95 34.73
N ASN A 62 -9.02 -5.95 36.05
CA ASN A 62 -9.14 -4.76 36.90
C ASN A 62 -8.24 -3.60 36.45
N LYS A 63 -7.06 -3.91 35.89
CA LYS A 63 -6.13 -2.90 35.35
C LYS A 63 -6.72 -2.09 34.19
N ILE A 64 -7.77 -2.59 33.53
CA ILE A 64 -8.48 -1.92 32.44
C ILE A 64 -9.76 -1.28 33.00
N ASN A 65 -10.58 -2.05 33.71
CA ASN A 65 -11.93 -1.61 34.09
C ASN A 65 -11.99 -0.68 35.31
N VAL A 66 -11.00 -0.71 36.19
CA VAL A 66 -11.04 0.02 37.48
C VAL A 66 -9.77 0.83 37.72
N GLY A 67 -8.61 0.27 37.39
CA GLY A 67 -7.32 0.87 37.69
C GLY A 67 -6.98 2.07 36.81
N LYS A 68 -6.30 3.05 37.40
CA LYS A 68 -5.53 4.04 36.65
C LYS A 68 -4.24 3.39 36.13
N ALA A 69 -3.91 3.64 34.88
CA ALA A 69 -2.64 3.25 34.28
C ALA A 69 -2.24 4.26 33.23
N ALA A 70 -0.98 4.21 32.79
CA ALA A 70 -0.58 4.93 31.60
C ALA A 70 -1.32 4.34 30.39
N ARG A 71 -1.92 5.21 29.57
CA ARG A 71 -2.74 4.85 28.40
C ARG A 71 -2.13 5.45 27.14
N THR A 72 -2.40 4.80 26.02
CA THR A 72 -2.25 5.36 24.68
C THR A 72 -3.63 5.46 24.05
N PHE A 73 -3.80 6.41 23.14
CA PHE A 73 -5.02 6.52 22.36
C PHE A 73 -4.70 6.84 20.91
N ILE A 74 -5.61 6.45 20.04
CA ILE A 74 -5.73 6.94 18.67
C ILE A 74 -7.17 7.36 18.44
N GLY A 75 -7.36 8.47 17.73
CA GLY A 75 -8.70 8.93 17.38
C GLY A 75 -8.70 10.01 16.31
N ALA A 76 -9.89 10.41 15.88
CA ALA A 76 -10.09 11.48 14.90
C ALA A 76 -11.17 12.47 15.36
N GLY A 77 -10.95 13.74 15.05
CA GLY A 77 -11.94 14.80 15.23
C GLY A 77 -12.86 14.93 14.01
N ALA A 78 -13.86 15.79 14.10
CA ALA A 78 -14.73 16.12 12.96
C ALA A 78 -13.97 16.77 11.78
N ASP A 79 -12.74 17.24 12.03
CA ASP A 79 -11.81 17.77 11.03
C ASP A 79 -11.10 16.69 10.20
N GLY A 80 -11.38 15.41 10.46
CA GLY A 80 -10.77 14.29 9.76
C GLY A 80 -9.31 14.05 10.11
N LYS A 81 -8.73 14.80 11.06
CA LYS A 81 -7.33 14.64 11.47
C LYS A 81 -7.19 13.55 12.52
N VAL A 82 -6.27 12.62 12.28
CA VAL A 82 -5.87 11.61 13.26
C VAL A 82 -5.00 12.26 14.34
N ARG A 83 -5.25 11.91 15.59
CA ARG A 83 -4.46 12.29 16.75
C ARG A 83 -4.11 11.03 17.52
N ILE A 84 -2.84 10.92 17.89
CA ILE A 84 -2.31 9.84 18.71
C ILE A 84 -1.62 10.47 19.90
N GLY A 85 -1.76 9.87 21.07
CA GLY A 85 -1.13 10.41 22.26
C GLY A 85 -1.01 9.41 23.38
N THR A 86 -0.32 9.86 24.43
CA THR A 86 -0.13 9.14 25.68
C THR A 86 -0.78 9.92 26.81
N ILE A 87 -1.28 9.20 27.81
CA ILE A 87 -1.85 9.75 29.05
C ILE A 87 -1.13 9.07 30.21
N ASN A 88 -0.48 9.84 31.07
CA ASN A 88 0.41 9.30 32.10
C ASN A 88 -0.30 8.39 33.11
N SER A 89 -1.53 8.74 33.51
CA SER A 89 -2.31 7.95 34.46
C SER A 89 -3.80 8.28 34.33
N ALA A 90 -4.60 7.32 33.87
CA ALA A 90 -6.04 7.46 33.73
C ALA A 90 -6.78 6.12 33.83
N THR A 91 -7.99 6.16 34.35
CA THR A 91 -9.03 5.16 34.07
C THR A 91 -9.46 5.27 32.59
N ILE A 92 -10.16 4.26 32.07
CA ILE A 92 -10.69 4.32 30.69
C ILE A 92 -11.68 5.47 30.51
N LYS A 93 -12.50 5.77 31.53
CA LYS A 93 -13.44 6.90 31.49
C LYS A 93 -12.72 8.25 31.47
N GLU A 94 -11.72 8.45 32.32
CA GLU A 94 -10.90 9.67 32.31
C GLU A 94 -10.15 9.82 30.98
N ALA A 95 -9.65 8.72 30.39
CA ALA A 95 -9.01 8.76 29.08
C ALA A 95 -10.00 9.18 27.97
N ALA A 96 -11.26 8.74 28.04
CA ALA A 96 -12.30 9.17 27.12
C ALA A 96 -12.65 10.65 27.30
N GLU A 97 -12.73 11.14 28.52
CA GLU A 97 -12.94 12.58 28.82
C GLU A 97 -11.79 13.44 28.27
N VAL A 98 -10.53 12.99 28.41
CA VAL A 98 -9.37 13.64 27.78
C VAL A 98 -9.52 13.68 26.25
N CYS A 99 -9.88 12.56 25.63
CA CYS A 99 -10.09 12.50 24.18
C CYS A 99 -11.22 13.43 23.72
N GLN A 100 -12.32 13.51 24.48
CA GLN A 100 -13.46 14.37 24.16
C GLN A 100 -13.06 15.85 24.27
N ASN A 101 -12.30 16.22 25.31
CA ASN A 101 -11.78 17.58 25.47
C ASN A 101 -10.77 17.97 24.38
N LEU A 102 -10.10 17.00 23.75
CA LEU A 102 -9.26 17.20 22.56
C LEU A 102 -10.08 17.35 21.26
N GLY A 103 -11.42 17.28 21.33
CA GLY A 103 -12.33 17.39 20.18
C GLY A 103 -12.44 16.12 19.35
N LEU A 104 -12.05 14.96 19.90
CA LEU A 104 -12.19 13.68 19.22
C LEU A 104 -13.65 13.22 19.22
N ILE A 105 -14.12 12.78 18.06
CA ILE A 105 -15.47 12.22 17.88
C ILE A 105 -15.44 10.69 17.75
N ASN A 106 -14.28 10.12 17.46
CA ASN A 106 -14.02 8.69 17.52
C ASN A 106 -12.64 8.48 18.14
N ALA A 107 -12.53 7.61 19.14
CA ALA A 107 -11.26 7.31 19.79
C ALA A 107 -11.30 5.91 20.42
N MET A 108 -10.15 5.24 20.47
CA MET A 108 -9.95 3.99 21.20
C MET A 108 -8.63 3.99 21.95
N CYS A 109 -8.55 3.21 23.01
CA CYS A 109 -7.27 2.89 23.63
C CYS A 109 -6.44 1.99 22.71
N LEU A 110 -5.13 2.23 22.68
CA LEU A 110 -4.13 1.26 22.23
C LEU A 110 -3.48 0.59 23.45
N ASP A 111 -2.51 -0.31 23.22
CA ASP A 111 -1.81 -0.95 24.35
C ASP A 111 -1.03 0.08 25.19
N GLY A 112 -1.12 -0.08 26.51
CA GLY A 112 -0.66 0.90 27.50
C GLY A 112 0.48 0.40 28.38
N GLY A 113 0.65 1.04 29.54
CA GLY A 113 1.66 0.67 30.52
C GLY A 113 3.09 0.62 29.95
N GLY A 114 3.80 -0.48 30.21
CA GLY A 114 5.19 -0.65 29.74
C GLY A 114 5.34 -0.77 28.22
N SER A 115 4.26 -0.95 27.47
CA SER A 115 4.28 -1.00 26.00
C SER A 115 4.31 0.38 25.35
N ILE A 116 4.08 1.46 26.11
CA ILE A 116 3.98 2.81 25.55
C ILE A 116 5.33 3.23 24.98
N ALA A 117 5.36 3.35 23.65
CA ALA A 117 6.42 3.98 22.89
C ALA A 117 5.79 4.98 21.92
N LEU A 118 6.35 6.19 21.84
CA LEU A 118 5.91 7.22 20.92
C LEU A 118 7.14 7.83 20.26
N TYR A 119 7.12 7.84 18.93
CA TYR A 119 8.17 8.39 18.09
C TYR A 119 7.60 9.47 17.19
N HIS A 120 8.31 10.57 17.05
CA HIS A 120 7.91 11.69 16.20
C HIS A 120 9.16 12.39 15.65
N ASP A 121 9.20 12.61 14.33
CA ASP A 121 10.24 13.38 13.62
C ASP A 121 11.68 13.09 14.07
N GLY A 122 12.13 11.83 13.91
CA GLY A 122 13.51 11.49 14.27
C GLY A 122 13.71 11.13 15.74
N LYS A 123 12.75 11.45 16.62
CA LYS A 123 12.94 11.46 18.07
C LYS A 123 11.98 10.53 18.79
N SER A 124 12.54 9.72 19.71
CA SER A 124 11.75 9.03 20.72
C SER A 124 11.22 10.04 21.75
N ILE A 125 9.89 10.16 21.84
CA ILE A 125 9.20 10.92 22.89
C ILE A 125 9.05 10.05 24.14
N SER A 126 8.76 8.76 23.97
CA SER A 126 8.72 7.76 25.04
C SER A 126 9.19 6.41 24.52
N SER A 127 9.88 5.65 25.36
CA SER A 127 10.46 4.34 25.02
C SER A 127 9.84 3.25 25.90
N GLY A 128 9.12 2.33 25.26
CA GLY A 128 8.52 1.16 25.89
C GLY A 128 9.35 -0.10 25.68
N ARG A 129 8.82 -1.24 26.15
CA ARG A 129 9.36 -2.58 25.87
C ARG A 129 9.12 -2.99 24.41
N ASN A 130 9.70 -4.12 23.99
CA ASN A 130 9.38 -4.75 22.71
C ASN A 130 7.90 -5.14 22.63
N VAL A 131 7.25 -4.77 21.54
CA VAL A 131 5.84 -5.05 21.22
C VAL A 131 5.73 -5.83 19.91
N ASN A 132 4.60 -6.49 19.68
CA ASN A 132 4.36 -7.31 18.49
C ASN A 132 4.02 -6.51 17.23
N ASN A 133 3.45 -5.32 17.38
CA ASN A 133 3.10 -4.43 16.26
C ASN A 133 3.12 -2.95 16.69
N ALA A 134 3.09 -2.05 15.71
CA ALA A 134 3.00 -0.61 15.91
C ALA A 134 2.19 0.05 14.77
N VAL A 135 1.60 1.21 15.04
CA VAL A 135 0.93 2.04 14.03
C VAL A 135 1.86 3.19 13.65
N GLY A 136 2.23 3.26 12.37
CA GLY A 136 3.11 4.30 11.84
C GLY A 136 2.40 5.18 10.81
N PHE A 137 2.48 6.49 10.99
CA PHE A 137 2.14 7.46 9.95
C PHE A 137 3.45 7.98 9.37
N ILE A 138 3.73 7.60 8.13
CA ILE A 138 4.95 8.00 7.43
C ILE A 138 4.52 9.03 6.41
N TYR A 139 4.99 10.27 6.58
CA TYR A 139 4.85 11.25 5.52
C TYR A 139 5.58 10.73 4.28
N SER A 140 4.90 10.71 3.16
CA SER A 140 5.50 10.44 1.86
C SER A 140 6.43 11.59 1.39
N ASN A 141 6.80 12.52 2.27
CA ASN A 141 7.41 13.82 1.93
C ASN A 141 6.60 14.64 0.93
N GLY A 142 5.26 14.52 0.95
CA GLY A 142 4.38 15.19 0.00
C GLY A 142 4.30 14.51 -1.37
N ALA A 143 4.98 13.38 -1.56
CA ALA A 143 4.77 12.52 -2.72
C ALA A 143 3.34 11.97 -2.71
N GLU A 144 2.64 12.15 -3.81
CA GLU A 144 1.33 11.54 -4.01
C GLU A 144 1.44 10.01 -3.85
N LEU A 145 0.50 9.41 -3.11
CA LEU A 145 0.39 7.96 -3.01
C LEU A 145 -0.55 7.47 -4.11
N ILE A 146 -0.09 6.52 -4.91
CA ILE A 146 -0.88 5.95 -5.99
C ILE A 146 -1.06 4.44 -5.80
N LYS A 147 -2.25 3.94 -6.12
CA LYS A 147 -2.50 2.50 -6.23
C LYS A 147 -2.27 2.05 -7.67
N SER A 148 -1.78 0.82 -7.82
CA SER A 148 -1.72 0.17 -9.12
C SER A 148 -3.12 0.09 -9.75
N SER A 149 -3.17 0.25 -11.06
CA SER A 149 -4.38 0.22 -11.86
C SER A 149 -4.64 -1.19 -12.35
N ARG A 150 -5.90 -1.64 -12.32
CA ARG A 150 -6.32 -2.89 -12.96
C ARG A 150 -6.39 -2.67 -14.48
N ILE A 151 -5.28 -2.94 -15.16
CA ILE A 151 -5.14 -2.77 -16.61
C ILE A 151 -4.94 -4.14 -17.25
N LYS A 152 -5.70 -4.44 -18.30
CA LYS A 152 -5.49 -5.63 -19.13
C LYS A 152 -4.55 -5.28 -20.27
N VAL A 153 -3.51 -6.08 -20.47
CA VAL A 153 -2.56 -5.91 -21.57
C VAL A 153 -2.39 -7.22 -22.32
N GLN A 154 -2.33 -7.12 -23.65
CA GLN A 154 -1.94 -8.21 -24.54
C GLN A 154 -0.71 -7.82 -25.33
N VAL A 155 0.29 -8.70 -25.37
CA VAL A 155 1.45 -8.58 -26.26
C VAL A 155 1.31 -9.64 -27.34
N ASP A 156 1.15 -9.22 -28.60
CA ASP A 156 0.95 -10.12 -29.74
C ASP A 156 -0.18 -11.16 -29.52
N GLY A 157 -1.23 -10.75 -28.79
CA GLY A 157 -2.39 -11.59 -28.45
C GLY A 157 -2.24 -12.43 -27.18
N ILE A 158 -1.07 -12.41 -26.52
CA ILE A 158 -0.83 -13.10 -25.25
C ILE A 158 -1.14 -12.15 -24.09
N ASN A 159 -2.05 -12.54 -23.19
CA ASN A 159 -2.31 -11.76 -21.97
C ASN A 159 -1.03 -11.68 -21.14
N THR A 160 -0.64 -10.47 -20.74
CA THR A 160 0.56 -10.22 -19.94
C THR A 160 0.20 -9.33 -18.76
N ASP A 161 0.51 -9.79 -17.56
CA ASP A 161 0.23 -9.05 -16.33
C ASP A 161 1.33 -8.02 -16.06
N PHE A 162 0.90 -6.79 -15.79
CA PHE A 162 1.77 -5.70 -15.41
C PHE A 162 1.28 -5.05 -14.14
N GLU A 163 2.21 -4.70 -13.25
CA GLU A 163 1.95 -3.61 -12.32
C GLU A 163 2.09 -2.29 -13.08
N ALA A 164 0.98 -1.58 -13.24
CA ALA A 164 0.91 -0.32 -13.99
C ALA A 164 0.08 0.72 -13.23
N TYR A 165 0.29 2.00 -13.56
CA TYR A 165 -0.31 3.12 -12.85
C TYR A 165 -0.94 4.11 -13.82
N ASN A 166 -2.14 4.60 -13.53
CA ASN A 166 -2.71 5.73 -14.25
C ASN A 166 -2.29 7.04 -13.59
N ILE A 167 -1.45 7.82 -14.25
CA ILE A 167 -0.96 9.13 -13.75
C ILE A 167 -1.31 10.18 -14.80
N GLY A 168 -2.09 11.19 -14.42
CA GLY A 168 -2.52 12.26 -15.33
C GLY A 168 -3.23 11.73 -16.59
N GLY A 169 -4.02 10.65 -16.47
CA GLY A 169 -4.75 10.03 -17.57
C GLY A 169 -3.90 9.11 -18.47
N ASN A 170 -2.62 8.91 -18.16
CA ASN A 170 -1.71 8.08 -18.96
C ASN A 170 -1.31 6.82 -18.20
N ASN A 171 -1.08 5.72 -18.92
CA ASN A 171 -0.66 4.46 -18.31
C ASN A 171 0.87 4.37 -18.24
N TYR A 172 1.40 4.26 -17.03
CA TYR A 172 2.81 4.17 -16.72
C TYR A 172 3.19 2.74 -16.34
N PHE A 173 4.27 2.23 -16.94
CA PHE A 173 4.74 0.86 -16.81
C PHE A 173 6.22 0.85 -16.43
N LYS A 174 6.63 -0.14 -15.62
CA LYS A 174 8.03 -0.33 -15.26
C LYS A 174 8.84 -0.61 -16.53
N LEU A 175 9.90 0.15 -16.77
CA LEU A 175 10.67 0.07 -18.02
C LEU A 175 11.15 -1.35 -18.35
N ARG A 176 11.66 -2.04 -17.33
CA ARG A 176 12.14 -3.43 -17.44
C ARG A 176 11.03 -4.43 -17.68
N ASP A 177 9.80 -4.14 -17.27
CA ASP A 177 8.65 -5.02 -17.57
C ASP A 177 8.28 -4.94 -19.04
N ILE A 178 8.33 -3.75 -19.63
CA ILE A 178 8.12 -3.58 -21.07
C ILE A 178 9.18 -4.38 -21.85
N ALA A 179 10.46 -4.21 -21.49
CA ALA A 179 11.58 -4.93 -22.11
C ALA A 179 11.42 -6.46 -21.98
N MET A 180 11.05 -6.94 -20.78
CA MET A 180 10.77 -8.35 -20.53
C MET A 180 9.62 -8.88 -21.40
N ALA A 181 8.54 -8.11 -21.54
CA ALA A 181 7.34 -8.53 -22.27
C ALA A 181 7.56 -8.65 -23.78
N VAL A 182 8.50 -7.89 -24.34
CA VAL A 182 8.82 -7.92 -25.79
C VAL A 182 10.13 -8.64 -26.12
N LYS A 183 10.77 -9.27 -25.13
CA LYS A 183 12.13 -9.84 -25.25
C LYS A 183 12.28 -10.88 -26.38
N ASP A 184 11.20 -11.61 -26.68
CA ASP A 184 11.17 -12.70 -27.66
C ASP A 184 10.65 -12.24 -29.04
N THR A 185 10.56 -10.92 -29.27
CA THR A 185 10.03 -10.32 -30.49
C THR A 185 11.13 -9.63 -31.31
N ASP A 186 10.79 -9.14 -32.50
CA ASP A 186 11.70 -8.31 -33.31
C ASP A 186 11.86 -6.89 -32.76
N LYS A 187 10.95 -6.46 -31.88
CA LYS A 187 11.01 -5.17 -31.17
C LYS A 187 11.66 -5.28 -29.78
N LYS A 188 12.41 -6.36 -29.53
CA LYS A 188 13.21 -6.54 -28.31
C LYS A 188 14.21 -5.41 -28.13
N PHE A 189 14.46 -5.05 -26.88
CA PHE A 189 15.51 -4.14 -26.48
C PHE A 189 16.02 -4.49 -25.08
N ASP A 190 17.29 -4.21 -24.81
CA ASP A 190 17.88 -4.38 -23.48
C ASP A 190 17.92 -3.07 -22.69
N VAL A 191 17.96 -3.17 -21.36
CA VAL A 191 18.00 -2.04 -20.44
C VAL A 191 19.24 -2.13 -19.54
N SER A 192 20.21 -1.25 -19.77
CA SER A 192 21.46 -1.20 -19.00
C SER A 192 21.66 0.16 -18.32
N TRP A 193 22.50 0.18 -17.29
CA TRP A 193 22.88 1.39 -16.57
C TRP A 193 24.29 1.84 -16.98
N ASP A 194 24.40 3.08 -17.40
CA ASP A 194 25.67 3.73 -17.69
C ASP A 194 26.20 4.44 -16.44
N ASN A 195 27.24 3.86 -15.83
CA ASN A 195 27.85 4.43 -14.62
C ASN A 195 28.62 5.72 -14.87
N GLU A 196 29.11 5.96 -16.08
CA GLU A 196 29.88 7.14 -16.46
C GLU A 196 28.94 8.32 -16.74
N ARG A 197 27.91 8.10 -17.57
CA ARG A 197 26.93 9.14 -17.93
C ARG A 197 25.83 9.35 -16.87
N LYS A 198 25.71 8.43 -15.90
CA LYS A 198 24.59 8.34 -14.95
C LYS A 198 23.25 8.31 -15.69
N ALA A 199 23.15 7.39 -16.64
CA ALA A 199 22.06 7.32 -17.60
C ALA A 199 21.56 5.88 -17.78
N ILE A 200 20.31 5.76 -18.22
CA ILE A 200 19.74 4.49 -18.67
C ILE A 200 20.01 4.37 -20.17
N ASN A 201 20.62 3.26 -20.58
CA ASN A 201 20.82 2.93 -21.98
C ASN A 201 19.80 1.88 -22.40
N LEU A 202 19.12 2.15 -23.51
CA LEU A 202 18.23 1.23 -24.20
C LEU A 202 18.89 0.80 -25.50
N LEU A 203 19.03 -0.51 -25.68
CA LEU A 203 19.77 -1.11 -26.79
C LEU A 203 18.78 -1.85 -27.68
N SER A 204 18.43 -1.27 -28.83
CA SER A 204 17.47 -1.87 -29.76
C SER A 204 17.98 -3.19 -30.31
N LYS A 205 17.04 -4.10 -30.63
CA LYS A 205 17.31 -5.44 -31.21
C LYS A 205 18.18 -6.34 -30.34
N THR A 206 18.47 -5.92 -29.11
CA THR A 206 19.23 -6.71 -28.13
C THR A 206 18.25 -7.43 -27.21
N PRO A 207 18.40 -8.74 -26.98
CA PRO A 207 17.56 -9.46 -26.03
C PRO A 207 17.70 -8.91 -24.61
N TYR A 208 16.58 -8.70 -23.94
CA TYR A 208 16.57 -8.28 -22.54
C TYR A 208 17.12 -9.37 -21.62
N THR A 209 18.06 -9.02 -20.72
CA THR A 209 18.52 -9.94 -19.67
C THR A 209 17.78 -9.69 -18.37
N ALA A 210 17.05 -10.70 -17.89
CA ALA A 210 16.33 -10.63 -16.62
C ALA A 210 17.27 -10.39 -15.43
N ILE A 211 16.91 -9.48 -14.53
CA ILE A 211 17.64 -9.21 -13.28
C ILE A 211 16.83 -9.55 -12.03
N GLY A 212 15.58 -10.01 -12.21
CA GLY A 212 14.67 -10.40 -11.13
C GLY A 212 13.69 -9.28 -10.77
N GLY A 213 12.44 -9.68 -10.51
CA GLY A 213 11.35 -8.77 -10.16
C GLY A 213 10.58 -8.19 -11.35
N GLU A 214 10.90 -8.58 -12.58
CA GLU A 214 10.10 -8.23 -13.75
C GLU A 214 8.74 -8.93 -13.74
N LEU A 215 7.71 -8.21 -14.17
CA LEU A 215 6.32 -8.66 -14.26
C LEU A 215 5.72 -9.18 -12.93
N ASN A 216 6.33 -8.86 -11.79
CA ASN A 216 5.76 -9.16 -10.48
C ASN A 216 4.39 -8.49 -10.32
N SER A 217 3.44 -9.24 -9.77
CA SER A 217 2.11 -8.73 -9.44
C SER A 217 2.18 -7.65 -8.35
N SER A 218 1.23 -6.72 -8.41
CA SER A 218 1.06 -5.72 -7.35
C SER A 218 0.55 -6.37 -6.06
N ASP A 219 1.04 -5.91 -4.91
CA ASP A 219 0.51 -6.25 -3.59
C ASP A 219 -0.73 -5.40 -3.21
N GLY A 220 -1.16 -4.51 -4.10
CA GLY A 220 -2.32 -3.62 -3.90
C GLY A 220 -2.05 -2.46 -2.93
N THR A 221 -0.83 -2.34 -2.40
CA THR A 221 -0.45 -1.24 -1.52
C THR A 221 -0.26 0.05 -2.33
N ALA A 222 -0.67 1.17 -1.76
CA ALA A 222 -0.40 2.46 -2.36
C ALA A 222 1.09 2.80 -2.20
N LYS A 223 1.76 3.20 -3.28
CA LYS A 223 3.17 3.54 -3.30
C LYS A 223 3.36 5.04 -3.54
N ALA A 224 4.35 5.63 -2.89
CA ALA A 224 4.73 7.02 -3.16
C ALA A 224 5.28 7.15 -4.59
N ILE A 225 4.89 8.22 -5.28
CA ILE A 225 5.43 8.57 -6.60
C ILE A 225 6.34 9.78 -6.49
N SER A 226 7.48 9.72 -7.17
CA SER A 226 8.35 10.88 -7.32
C SER A 226 8.61 11.11 -8.80
N SER A 227 8.31 12.30 -9.31
CA SER A 227 8.65 12.67 -10.68
C SER A 227 10.17 12.70 -10.82
N THR A 228 10.70 12.05 -11.85
CA THR A 228 12.13 12.03 -12.15
C THR A 228 12.38 12.31 -13.63
N SER A 229 13.56 12.85 -13.92
CA SER A 229 14.03 13.10 -15.30
C SER A 229 15.33 12.36 -15.55
N PRO A 230 15.32 11.01 -15.60
CA PRO A 230 16.52 10.24 -15.87
C PRO A 230 17.05 10.58 -17.26
N LYS A 231 18.38 10.63 -17.41
CA LYS A 231 19.00 10.68 -18.73
C LYS A 231 18.80 9.33 -19.41
N ILE A 232 18.23 9.33 -20.61
CA ILE A 232 17.95 8.12 -21.38
C ILE A 232 18.57 8.24 -22.74
N TYR A 233 19.27 7.17 -23.15
CA TYR A 233 19.80 7.03 -24.50
C TYR A 233 19.20 5.80 -25.16
N VAL A 234 18.69 5.95 -26.38
CA VAL A 234 18.29 4.85 -27.26
C VAL A 234 19.35 4.75 -28.34
N ASP A 235 20.08 3.65 -28.38
CA ASP A 235 21.16 3.41 -29.34
C ASP A 235 22.19 4.58 -29.41
N GLY A 236 22.45 5.20 -28.25
CA GLY A 236 23.36 6.34 -28.11
C GLY A 236 22.73 7.72 -28.33
N GLU A 237 21.49 7.80 -28.80
CA GLU A 237 20.76 9.06 -28.95
C GLU A 237 19.97 9.43 -27.70
N SER A 238 20.13 10.65 -27.20
CA SER A 238 19.39 11.15 -26.04
C SER A 238 17.89 11.28 -26.35
N LYS A 239 17.03 10.75 -25.47
CA LYS A 239 15.56 10.87 -25.58
C LYS A 239 14.98 11.53 -24.33
N PRO A 240 14.18 12.60 -24.46
CA PRO A 240 13.55 13.26 -23.32
C PRO A 240 12.28 12.51 -22.91
N LEU A 241 12.37 11.60 -21.95
CA LEU A 241 11.20 10.92 -21.39
C LEU A 241 10.94 11.39 -19.96
N THR A 242 9.66 11.52 -19.61
CA THR A 242 9.23 11.75 -18.23
C THR A 242 9.10 10.41 -17.52
N ALA A 243 9.68 10.30 -16.33
CA ALA A 243 9.59 9.10 -15.51
C ALA A 243 9.00 9.39 -14.13
N TYR A 244 8.45 8.35 -13.52
CA TYR A 244 8.16 8.35 -12.09
C TYR A 244 8.96 7.24 -11.42
N ASN A 245 9.60 7.55 -10.29
CA ASN A 245 10.08 6.53 -9.38
C ASN A 245 8.92 6.07 -8.50
N ILE A 246 8.62 4.76 -8.55
CA ILE A 246 7.57 4.12 -7.74
C ILE A 246 8.14 2.84 -7.16
N GLY A 247 8.25 2.75 -5.83
CA GLY A 247 8.84 1.59 -5.16
C GLY A 247 10.26 1.26 -5.63
N GLY A 248 11.09 2.29 -5.89
CA GLY A 248 12.47 2.14 -6.32
C GLY A 248 12.67 1.86 -7.82
N ASN A 249 11.59 1.73 -8.60
CA ASN A 249 11.65 1.42 -10.02
C ASN A 249 11.23 2.62 -10.88
N ASN A 250 11.78 2.72 -12.10
CA ASN A 250 11.43 3.78 -13.05
C ASN A 250 10.26 3.35 -13.94
N TYR A 251 9.18 4.12 -13.89
CA TYR A 251 7.95 3.94 -14.65
C TYR A 251 7.83 5.01 -15.73
N PHE A 252 7.45 4.60 -16.93
CA PHE A 252 7.36 5.46 -18.11
C PHE A 252 6.00 5.31 -18.77
N LYS A 253 5.55 6.37 -19.45
CA LYS A 253 4.34 6.32 -20.27
C LYS A 253 4.53 5.26 -21.36
N LEU A 254 3.63 4.27 -21.39
CA LEU A 254 3.73 3.12 -22.30
C LEU A 254 3.88 3.53 -23.75
N ARG A 255 3.05 4.48 -24.20
CA ARG A 255 3.04 4.94 -25.60
C ARG A 255 4.36 5.58 -26.03
N GLU A 256 5.02 6.33 -25.14
CA GLU A 256 6.31 6.95 -25.44
C GLU A 256 7.42 5.90 -25.55
N VAL A 257 7.46 4.91 -24.65
CA VAL A 257 8.45 3.82 -24.75
C VAL A 257 8.20 2.95 -25.98
N ALA A 258 6.95 2.61 -26.25
CA ALA A 258 6.57 1.79 -27.38
C ALA A 258 6.96 2.43 -28.73
N GLU A 259 6.78 3.75 -28.85
CA GLU A 259 7.16 4.52 -30.04
C GLU A 259 8.66 4.44 -30.33
N LEU A 260 9.53 4.41 -29.30
CA LEU A 260 10.99 4.31 -29.48
C LEU A 260 11.43 3.03 -30.18
N PHE A 261 10.62 1.97 -30.12
CA PHE A 261 10.92 0.66 -30.69
C PHE A 261 9.92 0.26 -31.78
N ASP A 262 9.17 1.21 -32.33
CA ASP A 262 8.12 0.96 -33.33
C ASP A 262 7.12 -0.13 -32.91
N ILE A 263 6.76 -0.16 -31.62
CA ILE A 263 5.71 -1.04 -31.08
C ILE A 263 4.39 -0.31 -31.18
N LYS A 264 3.43 -0.89 -31.91
CA LYS A 264 2.11 -0.28 -32.06
C LYS A 264 1.29 -0.50 -30.79
N VAL A 265 0.67 0.57 -30.27
CA VAL A 265 -0.19 0.53 -29.09
C VAL A 265 -1.63 0.85 -29.47
N ASP A 266 -2.48 -0.17 -29.49
CA ASP A 266 -3.93 -0.06 -29.72
C ASP A 266 -4.72 -0.23 -28.40
N TYR A 267 -6.01 0.10 -28.43
CA TYR A 267 -6.91 -0.12 -27.29
C TYR A 267 -8.22 -0.72 -27.76
N ASP A 268 -8.55 -1.91 -27.25
CA ASP A 268 -9.85 -2.52 -27.47
C ASP A 268 -10.85 -2.03 -26.42
N ASN A 269 -11.78 -1.19 -26.88
CA ASN A 269 -12.83 -0.61 -26.07
C ASN A 269 -13.83 -1.64 -25.51
N SER A 270 -13.98 -2.79 -26.16
CA SER A 270 -14.94 -3.83 -25.77
C SER A 270 -14.42 -4.65 -24.59
N SER A 271 -13.20 -5.16 -24.69
CA SER A 271 -12.55 -5.95 -23.63
C SER A 271 -11.84 -5.11 -22.56
N LYS A 272 -11.69 -3.80 -22.81
CA LYS A 272 -10.91 -2.84 -22.01
C LYS A 272 -9.43 -3.22 -21.91
N THR A 273 -8.85 -3.59 -23.06
CA THR A 273 -7.50 -4.17 -23.14
C THR A 273 -6.58 -3.29 -23.98
N ILE A 274 -5.38 -3.04 -23.46
CA ILE A 274 -4.29 -2.43 -24.22
C ILE A 274 -3.64 -3.52 -25.06
N ILE A 275 -3.45 -3.27 -26.36
CA ILE A 275 -2.83 -4.21 -27.29
C ILE A 275 -1.48 -3.65 -27.71
N LEU A 276 -0.42 -4.39 -27.42
CA LEU A 276 0.93 -4.17 -27.91
C LEU A 276 1.16 -5.10 -29.10
N ASN A 277 1.42 -4.54 -30.26
CA ASN A 277 1.76 -5.29 -31.47
C ASN A 277 3.22 -5.03 -31.85
N THR A 278 4.00 -6.09 -31.87
CA THR A 278 5.44 -6.10 -32.15
C THR A 278 5.79 -6.63 -33.55
N ARG A 279 4.78 -6.92 -34.37
CA ARG A 279 4.92 -7.49 -35.72
C ARG A 279 4.77 -6.45 -36.82
#